data_AF-A0A284VKE9-F1
#
_entry.id   AF-A0A284VKE9-F1
#
_cell.length_a   1.000
_cell.length_b   1.000
_cell.length_c   1.000
_cell.angle_alpha   90.00
_cell.angle_beta   90.00
_cell.angle_gamma   90.00
#
_symmetry.space_group_name_H-M   'P 1'
#
loop_
_entity.id
_entity.type
_entity.pdbx_description
1 polymer ?
#
loop_
_entity_poly.entity_id
_entity_poly.type
_entity_poly.pdbx_seq_one_letter_code
_entity_poly.pdbx_strand_id
1 'polypeptide(L)'
;MKSFAQLDGVFVITGKGIIRAAGRYLDINARDVPTEKGLGGRHASAAAITRDTETIAVTVSTSGGTIRVFKDGLEIVKIEPDIMLVQ
;
A
#
# COMPACT_ATOMS: atom_id res chain seq x y z
N MET A 1 -12.85 -0.63 -8.80
CA MET A 1 -11.68 -1.18 -8.07
C MET A 1 -11.95 -2.57 -7.50
N LYS A 2 -13.04 -2.80 -6.74
CA LYS A 2 -13.36 -4.08 -6.08
C LYS A 2 -13.13 -5.33 -6.95
N SER A 3 -13.70 -5.39 -8.16
CA SER A 3 -13.55 -6.56 -9.04
C SER A 3 -12.11 -6.80 -9.50
N PHE A 4 -11.31 -5.74 -9.60
CA PHE A 4 -9.90 -5.81 -10.00
C PHE A 4 -8.95 -5.99 -8.80
N ALA A 5 -9.43 -5.87 -7.56
CA ALA A 5 -8.60 -6.00 -6.36
C ALA A 5 -8.03 -7.40 -6.16
N GLN A 6 -8.53 -8.37 -6.92
CA GLN A 6 -8.02 -9.74 -6.99
C GLN A 6 -6.73 -9.86 -7.83
N LEU A 7 -6.38 -8.83 -8.61
CA LEU A 7 -5.12 -8.79 -9.35
C LEU A 7 -3.95 -8.59 -8.39
N ASP A 8 -2.85 -9.29 -8.67
CA ASP A 8 -1.57 -9.02 -8.01
C ASP A 8 -0.95 -7.70 -8.48
N GLY A 9 -0.20 -7.06 -7.59
CA GLY A 9 0.45 -5.77 -7.86
C GLY A 9 -0.35 -4.58 -7.34
N VAL A 10 -0.09 -3.40 -7.92
CA VAL A 10 -0.63 -2.12 -7.43
C VAL A 10 -1.62 -1.47 -8.40
N PHE A 11 -2.44 -0.58 -7.84
CA PHE A 11 -3.22 0.40 -8.58
C PHE A 11 -2.48 1.74 -8.62
N VAL A 12 -2.50 2.40 -9.77
CA VAL A 12 -2.00 3.78 -9.91
C VAL A 12 -3.20 4.71 -10.01
N ILE A 13 -3.34 5.59 -9.03
CA ILE A 13 -4.50 6.49 -8.89
C ILE A 13 -3.99 7.93 -8.93
N THR A 14 -4.63 8.77 -9.75
CA THR A 14 -4.32 10.20 -9.81
C THR A 14 -4.89 10.95 -8.61
N GLY A 15 -4.39 12.16 -8.32
CA GLY A 15 -4.96 13.03 -7.28
C GLY A 15 -6.42 13.46 -7.50
N LYS A 16 -7.00 13.18 -8.68
CA LYS A 16 -8.42 13.39 -8.99
C LYS A 16 -9.27 12.12 -8.80
N GLY A 17 -8.70 11.04 -8.24
CA GLY A 17 -9.39 9.76 -8.02
C GLY A 17 -9.52 8.86 -9.25
N ILE A 18 -8.87 9.20 -10.38
CA ILE A 18 -8.92 8.38 -11.60
C ILE A 18 -7.87 7.27 -11.53
N ILE A 19 -8.28 6.01 -11.74
CA ILE A 19 -7.38 4.85 -11.89
C ILE A 19 -6.74 4.90 -13.28
N ARG A 20 -5.41 5.03 -13.33
CA ARG A 20 -4.62 5.01 -14.57
C ARG A 20 -4.14 3.62 -14.96
N ALA A 21 -3.90 2.76 -13.96
CA ALA A 21 -3.45 1.39 -14.17
C ALA A 21 -3.82 0.51 -12.97
N ALA A 22 -3.89 -0.80 -13.22
CA ALA A 22 -4.05 -1.85 -12.22
C ALA A 22 -3.09 -2.99 -12.53
N GLY A 23 -2.80 -3.84 -11.55
CA GLY A 23 -1.97 -5.02 -11.73
C GLY A 23 -0.50 -4.73 -12.04
N ARG A 24 0.01 -3.57 -11.60
CA ARG A 24 1.40 -3.17 -11.90
C ARG A 24 2.38 -3.80 -10.93
N TYR A 25 3.42 -4.39 -11.47
CA TYR A 25 4.61 -4.77 -10.71
C TYR A 25 5.46 -3.52 -10.43
N LEU A 26 5.94 -3.39 -9.20
CA LEU A 26 6.90 -2.35 -8.83
C LEU A 26 8.30 -2.97 -8.81
N ASP A 27 9.09 -2.65 -9.83
CA ASP A 27 10.51 -2.96 -9.85
C ASP A 27 11.26 -1.83 -9.15
N ILE A 28 11.40 -1.94 -7.83
CA ILE A 28 11.96 -0.90 -6.98
C ILE A 28 12.82 -1.50 -5.87
N ASN A 29 13.96 -0.85 -5.60
CA ASN A 29 14.84 -1.26 -4.51
C ASN A 29 14.27 -0.80 -3.16
N ALA A 30 13.82 -1.78 -2.37
CA ALA A 30 13.23 -1.57 -1.05
C ALA A 30 14.15 -2.00 0.12
N ARG A 31 15.46 -2.16 -0.11
CA ARG A 31 16.39 -2.61 0.96
C ARG A 31 16.57 -1.59 2.08
N ASP A 32 16.52 -0.30 1.74
CA ASP A 32 16.88 0.79 2.65
C ASP A 32 15.66 1.50 3.25
N VAL A 33 14.44 1.02 3.00
CA VAL A 33 13.25 1.57 3.65
C VAL A 33 13.04 0.92 5.01
N PRO A 34 12.70 1.70 6.05
CA PRO A 34 12.37 1.15 7.34
C PRO A 34 11.06 0.35 7.25
N THR A 35 11.10 -0.91 7.65
CA THR A 35 9.92 -1.78 7.72
C THR A 35 9.79 -2.38 9.11
N GLU A 36 8.60 -2.30 9.70
CA GLU A 36 8.31 -3.01 10.96
C GLU A 36 8.49 -4.53 10.78
N LYS A 37 8.91 -5.20 11.86
CA LYS A 37 9.00 -6.66 11.87
C LYS A 37 7.63 -7.27 11.56
N GLY A 38 7.59 -8.24 10.65
CA GLY A 38 6.36 -8.90 10.21
C GLY A 38 5.72 -8.29 8.97
N LEU A 39 6.22 -7.16 8.46
CA LEU A 39 5.78 -6.61 7.17
C LEU A 39 6.56 -7.25 6.01
N GLY A 40 5.82 -7.80 5.04
CA GLY A 40 6.39 -8.42 3.83
C GLY A 40 6.62 -7.46 2.66
N GLY A 41 7.00 -8.02 1.50
CA GLY A 41 7.43 -7.27 0.31
C GLY A 41 6.45 -6.19 -0.20
N ARG A 42 5.13 -6.37 -0.06
CA ARG A 42 4.14 -5.35 -0.47
C ARG A 42 4.30 -4.04 0.30
N HIS A 43 4.56 -4.13 1.60
CA HIS A 43 4.77 -2.96 2.44
C HIS A 43 6.11 -2.28 2.12
N ALA A 44 7.17 -3.09 1.92
CA ALA A 44 8.47 -2.59 1.53
C ALA A 44 8.42 -1.85 0.18
N SER A 45 7.75 -2.40 -0.83
CA SER A 45 7.55 -1.73 -2.12
C SER A 45 6.69 -0.47 -1.99
N ALA A 46 5.66 -0.48 -1.12
CA ALA A 46 4.82 0.70 -0.87
C ALA A 46 5.61 1.83 -0.19
N ALA A 47 6.45 1.53 0.79
CA ALA A 47 7.36 2.52 1.36
C ALA A 47 8.35 3.02 0.31
N ALA A 48 9.02 2.11 -0.41
CA ALA A 48 10.06 2.47 -1.38
C ALA A 48 9.56 3.37 -2.51
N ILE A 49 8.36 3.11 -3.05
CA ILE A 49 7.83 3.96 -4.13
C ILE A 49 7.56 5.39 -3.66
N THR A 50 7.15 5.56 -2.40
CA THR A 50 6.93 6.89 -1.82
C THR A 50 8.23 7.61 -1.43
N ARG A 51 9.34 6.87 -1.31
CA ARG A 51 10.69 7.46 -1.15
C ARG A 51 11.19 8.00 -2.49
N ASP A 52 10.98 7.25 -3.57
CA ASP A 52 11.54 7.55 -4.89
C ASP A 52 10.63 8.47 -5.73
N THR A 53 9.42 8.77 -5.23
CA THR A 53 8.42 9.62 -5.92
C THR A 53 7.62 10.45 -4.91
N GLU A 54 6.95 11.51 -5.37
CA GLU A 54 6.07 12.36 -4.55
C GLU A 54 4.67 11.72 -4.34
N THR A 55 4.59 10.39 -4.26
CA THR A 55 3.33 9.66 -4.11
C THR A 55 3.02 9.31 -2.66
N ILE A 56 1.75 8.99 -2.41
CA ILE A 56 1.30 8.33 -1.18
C ILE A 56 0.92 6.90 -1.57
N ALA A 57 1.37 5.92 -0.79
CA ALA A 57 1.01 4.52 -0.99
C ALA A 57 0.08 4.03 0.13
N VAL A 58 -0.92 3.22 -0.24
CA VAL A 58 -1.87 2.63 0.70
C VAL A 58 -1.86 1.12 0.51
N THR A 59 -1.72 0.39 1.62
CA THR A 59 -1.82 -1.08 1.65
C THR A 59 -2.96 -1.51 2.54
N VAL A 60 -3.66 -2.58 2.15
CA VAL A 60 -4.68 -3.23 2.98
C VAL A 60 -4.25 -4.67 3.20
N SER A 61 -4.15 -5.10 4.47
CA SER A 61 -3.75 -6.46 4.80
C SER A 61 -4.87 -7.47 4.49
N THR A 62 -4.52 -8.54 3.80
CA THR A 62 -5.44 -9.68 3.56
C THR A 62 -5.80 -10.41 4.84
N SER A 63 -4.90 -10.47 5.83
CA SER A 63 -5.09 -11.28 7.04
C SER A 63 -6.08 -10.67 8.04
N GLY A 64 -6.36 -9.38 7.93
CA GLY A 64 -7.15 -8.71 8.94
C GLY A 64 -7.47 -7.27 8.62
N GLY A 65 -7.54 -6.88 7.36
CA GLY A 65 -8.08 -5.59 6.92
C GLY A 65 -7.32 -4.33 7.35
N THR A 66 -6.19 -4.46 8.07
CA THR A 66 -5.39 -3.31 8.51
C THR A 66 -4.97 -2.46 7.32
N ILE A 67 -5.26 -1.17 7.38
CA ILE A 67 -4.88 -0.20 6.37
C ILE A 67 -3.62 0.52 6.86
N ARG A 68 -2.59 0.60 6.02
CA ARG A 68 -1.38 1.38 6.27
C ARG A 68 -1.17 2.38 5.15
N VAL A 69 -0.68 3.57 5.51
CA VAL A 69 -0.37 4.65 4.57
C VAL A 69 1.10 5.01 4.71
N PHE A 70 1.78 5.09 3.56
CA PHE A 70 3.19 5.42 3.45
C PHE A 70 3.39 6.73 2.71
N LYS A 71 4.38 7.50 3.15
CA LYS A 71 4.85 8.73 2.51
C LYS A 71 6.33 8.91 2.82
N ASP A 72 7.11 9.40 1.85
CA ASP A 72 8.54 9.70 2.01
C ASP A 72 9.36 8.51 2.54
N GLY A 73 8.94 7.28 2.20
CA GLY A 73 9.59 6.05 2.67
C GLY A 73 9.18 5.57 4.06
N LEU A 74 8.27 6.28 4.73
CA LEU A 74 7.85 6.00 6.11
C LEU A 74 6.38 5.62 6.18
N GLU A 75 6.04 4.77 7.13
CA GLU A 75 4.64 4.60 7.54
C GLU A 75 4.20 5.82 8.35
N ILE A 76 3.13 6.46 7.92
CA ILE A 76 2.60 7.68 8.55
C ILE A 76 1.22 7.47 9.19
N VAL A 77 0.50 6.41 8.80
CA VAL A 77 -0.81 6.05 9.35
C VAL A 77 -0.96 4.53 9.39
N LYS A 78 -1.47 4.03 10.51
CA LYS A 78 -1.97 2.66 10.69
C LYS A 78 -3.42 2.72 11.18
N ILE A 79 -4.32 2.06 10.47
CA ILE A 79 -5.73 1.91 10.85
C ILE A 79 -6.00 0.44 11.02
N GLU A 80 -6.28 0.03 12.25
CA GLU A 80 -6.80 -1.30 12.54
C GLU A 80 -8.30 -1.32 12.23
N PRO A 81 -8.84 -2.40 11.64
CA PRO A 81 -10.25 -2.47 11.37
C PRO A 81 -11.01 -2.52 12.69
N ASP A 82 -12.08 -1.74 12.76
CA ASP A 82 -12.99 -1.80 13.88
C ASP A 82 -13.77 -3.12 13.83
N ILE A 83 -13.53 -4.00 14.81
CA ILE A 83 -14.15 -5.34 14.88
C ILE A 83 -15.68 -5.24 15.14
N MET A 84 -16.22 -4.04 15.39
CA MET A 84 -17.62 -3.83 15.79
C MET A 84 -18.64 -3.58 14.67
N LEU A 85 -18.28 -3.65 13.38
CA LEU A 85 -19.24 -3.45 12.26
C LEU A 85 -19.61 -4.72 11.50
N VAL A 86 -19.31 -5.89 12.06
CA VAL A 86 -19.81 -7.19 11.56
C VAL A 86 -20.53 -7.92 12.69
N GLN A 87 -21.63 -7.33 13.17
CA GLN A 87 -22.68 -8.02 13.91
C GLN A 87 -24.03 -7.73 13.26
#